data_AF-A0A563F0Y0-F1
#
_entry.id   AF-A0A563F0Y0-F1
#
_cell.length_a   1.000
_cell.length_b   1.000
_cell.length_c   1.000
_cell.angle_alpha   90.00
_cell.angle_beta   90.00
_cell.angle_gamma   90.00
#
_symmetry.space_group_name_H-M   'P 1'
#
loop_
_entity.id
_entity.type
_entity.pdbx_description
1 polymer ?
#
loop_
_entity_poly.entity_id
_entity_poly.type
_entity_poly.pdbx_seq_one_letter_code
_entity_poly.pdbx_strand_id
1 'polypeptide(L)'
;MSSPDIGLPDTADRESLGQLVGELAEDLSRLMRQELELAKAEIREEAVKAGKATGMLAGAGFAGYMTAVLLSLAAVFALGAVMPLGWAALIVAAVWGIAGFALFTSGRTRLRQVSPKPERTVETLKEDAEWARHPTK
;
A
#
# COMPACT_ATOMS: atom_id res chain seq x y z
N MET A 1 4.62 79.95 -28.48
CA MET A 1 5.60 78.86 -28.30
C MET A 1 5.31 78.25 -26.94
N SER A 2 5.35 76.90 -26.85
CA SER A 2 5.16 76.03 -25.68
C SER A 2 3.86 75.20 -25.71
N SER A 3 4.01 73.96 -26.17
CA SER A 3 3.03 72.87 -26.19
C SER A 3 2.87 72.26 -24.78
N PRO A 4 1.69 71.69 -24.42
CA PRO A 4 1.55 70.87 -23.22
C PRO A 4 2.09 69.46 -23.48
N ASP A 5 3.06 69.03 -22.66
CA ASP A 5 3.63 67.68 -22.68
C ASP A 5 2.70 66.74 -21.89
N ILE A 6 1.94 65.90 -22.61
CA ILE A 6 1.10 64.86 -22.00
C ILE A 6 1.97 63.63 -21.78
N GLY A 7 2.58 63.55 -20.60
CA GLY A 7 3.27 62.34 -20.14
C GLY A 7 2.28 61.21 -19.95
N LEU A 8 2.30 60.23 -20.86
CA LEU A 8 1.50 59.01 -20.79
C LEU A 8 2.04 58.10 -19.67
N PRO A 9 1.28 57.81 -18.60
CA PRO A 9 1.65 56.75 -17.66
C PRO A 9 1.27 55.42 -18.29
N ASP A 10 2.19 54.66 -18.90
CA ASP A 10 1.74 53.38 -19.49
C ASP A 10 2.77 52.25 -19.67
N THR A 11 3.96 52.33 -19.08
CA THR A 11 4.94 51.22 -19.16
C THR A 11 5.36 50.67 -17.81
N ALA A 12 5.67 51.52 -16.83
CA ALA A 12 6.15 51.09 -15.50
C ALA A 12 5.11 50.26 -14.70
N ASP A 13 3.83 50.68 -14.70
CA ASP A 13 2.78 49.96 -13.94
C ASP A 13 2.43 48.60 -14.56
N ARG A 14 2.49 48.47 -15.89
CA ARG A 14 2.26 47.20 -16.60
C ARG A 14 3.43 46.23 -16.40
N GLU A 15 4.65 46.75 -16.28
CA GLU A 15 5.84 45.97 -15.92
C GLU A 15 5.71 45.39 -14.50
N SER A 16 5.18 46.17 -13.54
CA SER A 16 5.00 45.74 -12.15
C SER A 16 3.96 44.63 -11.96
N LEU A 17 2.83 44.68 -12.66
CA LEU A 17 1.77 43.65 -12.57
C LEU A 17 2.22 42.33 -13.22
N GLY A 18 2.96 42.40 -14.33
CA GLY A 18 3.56 41.21 -14.94
C GLY A 18 4.60 40.56 -14.04
N GLN A 19 5.37 41.37 -13.30
CA GLN A 19 6.36 40.91 -12.34
C GLN A 19 5.73 40.21 -11.13
N LEU A 20 4.65 40.76 -10.57
CA LEU A 20 3.89 40.16 -9.46
C LEU A 20 3.23 38.83 -9.84
N VAL A 21 2.66 38.72 -11.05
CA VAL A 21 2.10 37.46 -11.55
C VAL A 21 3.19 36.42 -11.79
N GLY A 22 4.37 36.86 -12.26
CA GLY A 22 5.56 36.00 -12.39
C GLY A 22 6.03 35.45 -11.05
N GLU A 23 6.15 36.32 -10.03
CA GLU A 23 6.53 35.91 -8.66
C GLU A 23 5.52 34.94 -8.05
N LEU A 24 4.22 35.19 -8.19
CA LEU A 24 3.18 34.28 -7.69
C LEU A 24 3.22 32.92 -8.40
N ALA A 25 3.39 32.90 -9.73
CA ALA A 25 3.51 31.66 -10.48
C ALA A 25 4.76 30.87 -10.05
N GLU A 26 5.86 31.56 -9.75
CA GLU A 26 7.08 30.95 -9.24
C GLU A 26 6.89 30.38 -7.83
N ASP A 27 6.22 31.11 -6.94
CA ASP A 27 5.91 30.66 -5.57
C ASP A 27 4.95 29.46 -5.56
N LEU A 28 3.91 29.47 -6.40
CA LEU A 28 3.04 28.31 -6.58
C LEU A 28 3.81 27.11 -7.14
N SER A 29 4.73 27.34 -8.08
CA SER A 29 5.60 26.29 -8.61
C SER A 29 6.54 25.73 -7.53
N ARG A 30 7.03 26.57 -6.63
CA ARG A 30 7.86 26.16 -5.47
C ARG A 30 7.03 25.35 -4.47
N LEU A 31 5.84 25.81 -4.10
CA LEU A 31 4.93 25.09 -3.21
C LEU A 31 4.58 23.70 -3.77
N MET A 32 4.24 23.62 -5.05
CA MET A 32 3.84 22.35 -5.66
C MET A 32 5.00 21.35 -5.71
N ARG A 33 6.24 21.83 -5.92
CA ARG A 33 7.43 20.97 -5.78
C ARG A 33 7.62 20.51 -4.34
N GLN A 34 7.39 21.38 -3.35
CA GLN A 34 7.52 21.02 -1.93
C GLN A 34 6.49 19.97 -1.50
N GLU A 35 5.22 20.12 -1.91
CA GLU A 35 4.17 19.12 -1.67
C GLU A 35 4.52 17.77 -2.30
N LEU A 36 5.08 17.77 -3.52
CA LEU A 36 5.58 16.54 -4.15
C LEU A 36 6.75 15.92 -3.38
N GLU A 37 7.72 16.72 -2.92
CA GLU A 37 8.83 16.22 -2.13
C GLU A 37 8.38 15.70 -0.75
N LEU A 38 7.40 16.35 -0.12
CA LEU A 38 6.78 15.90 1.13
C LEU A 38 6.03 14.58 0.93
N ALA A 39 5.17 14.49 -0.08
CA ALA A 39 4.44 13.26 -0.41
C ALA A 39 5.41 12.11 -0.73
N LYS A 40 6.51 12.38 -1.46
CA LYS A 40 7.56 11.38 -1.69
C LYS A 40 8.22 10.95 -0.38
N ALA A 41 8.51 11.88 0.52
CA ALA A 41 9.11 11.57 1.81
C ALA A 41 8.19 10.70 2.67
N GLU A 42 6.90 11.03 2.75
CA GLU A 42 5.90 10.27 3.50
C GLU A 42 5.70 8.87 2.90
N ILE A 43 5.56 8.76 1.58
CA ILE A 43 5.47 7.45 0.90
C ILE A 43 6.73 6.62 1.17
N ARG A 44 7.91 7.23 1.15
CA ARG A 44 9.17 6.53 1.45
C ARG A 44 9.21 6.03 2.90
N GLU A 45 8.79 6.86 3.85
CA GLU A 45 8.74 6.48 5.25
C GLU A 45 7.77 5.32 5.48
N GLU A 46 6.57 5.40 4.91
CA GLU A 46 5.56 4.34 4.96
C GLU A 46 6.05 3.06 4.26
N ALA A 47 6.74 3.17 3.13
CA ALA A 47 7.34 2.02 2.45
C ALA A 47 8.41 1.34 3.31
N VAL A 48 9.23 2.10 4.03
CA VAL A 48 10.24 1.54 4.96
C VAL A 48 9.57 0.85 6.15
N LYS A 49 8.54 1.46 6.75
CA LYS A 49 7.77 0.86 7.85
C LYS A 49 7.11 -0.44 7.40
N ALA A 50 6.40 -0.42 6.28
CA ALA A 50 5.76 -1.60 5.69
C ALA A 50 6.78 -2.68 5.32
N GLY A 51 7.92 -2.29 4.73
CA GLY A 51 9.02 -3.19 4.40
C GLY A 51 9.61 -3.88 5.62
N LYS A 52 9.87 -3.13 6.70
CA LYS A 52 10.35 -3.69 7.98
C LYS A 52 9.32 -4.65 8.59
N ALA A 53 8.05 -4.26 8.63
CA ALA A 53 6.98 -5.12 9.15
C ALA A 53 6.86 -6.43 8.35
N THR A 54 6.84 -6.33 7.03
CA THR A 54 6.82 -7.48 6.11
C THR A 54 8.04 -8.37 6.32
N GLY A 55 9.23 -7.78 6.44
CA GLY A 55 10.48 -8.51 6.72
C GLY A 55 10.45 -9.26 8.05
N MET A 56 9.95 -8.63 9.12
CA MET A 56 9.78 -9.27 10.43
C MET A 56 8.77 -10.42 10.37
N LEU A 57 7.64 -10.25 9.68
CA LEU A 57 6.64 -11.31 9.51
C LEU A 57 7.18 -12.48 8.67
N ALA A 58 7.91 -12.21 7.60
CA ALA A 58 8.59 -13.24 6.83
C ALA A 58 9.61 -14.01 7.67
N GLY A 59 10.43 -13.29 8.45
CA GLY A 59 11.39 -13.89 9.38
C GLY A 59 10.71 -14.75 10.46
N ALA A 60 9.61 -14.27 11.04
CA ALA A 60 8.81 -15.01 12.02
C ALA A 60 8.19 -16.27 11.39
N GLY A 61 7.66 -16.17 10.16
CA GLY A 61 7.15 -17.31 9.41
C GLY A 61 8.24 -18.38 9.16
N PHE A 62 9.43 -17.95 8.74
CA PHE A 62 10.57 -18.86 8.55
C PHE A 62 11.02 -19.51 9.86
N ALA A 63 11.17 -18.73 10.93
CA ALA A 63 11.55 -19.24 12.25
C ALA A 63 10.50 -20.23 12.79
N GLY A 64 9.21 -19.93 12.62
CA GLY A 64 8.11 -20.82 12.96
C GLY A 64 8.15 -22.13 12.16
N TYR A 65 8.41 -22.05 10.85
CA TYR A 65 8.59 -23.22 9.99
C TYR A 65 9.78 -24.09 10.42
N MET A 66 10.94 -23.49 10.70
CA MET A 66 12.12 -24.20 11.22
C MET A 66 11.83 -24.88 12.57
N THR A 67 11.13 -24.17 13.47
CA THR A 67 10.71 -24.72 14.76
C THR A 67 9.80 -25.93 14.58
N ALA A 68 8.83 -25.85 13.68
CA ALA A 68 7.94 -26.97 13.34
C ALA A 68 8.70 -28.18 12.79
N VAL A 69 9.70 -27.97 11.91
CA VAL A 69 10.57 -29.04 11.40
C VAL A 69 11.35 -29.70 12.54
N LEU A 70 12.02 -28.92 13.38
CA LEU A 70 12.82 -29.45 14.49
C LEU A 70 11.96 -30.20 15.52
N LEU A 71 10.78 -29.68 15.85
CA LEU A 71 9.81 -30.37 16.71
C LEU A 71 9.31 -31.68 16.09
N SER A 72 9.12 -31.72 14.77
CA SER A 72 8.72 -32.94 14.07
C SER A 72 9.81 -34.00 14.16
N LEU A 73 11.08 -33.62 13.94
CA LEU A 73 12.21 -34.54 14.12
C LEU A 73 12.28 -35.03 15.56
N ALA A 74 12.20 -34.11 16.53
CA ALA A 74 12.22 -34.46 17.96
C ALA A 74 11.09 -35.44 18.32
N ALA A 75 9.87 -35.21 17.82
CA ALA A 75 8.74 -36.11 18.02
C ALA A 75 8.97 -37.49 17.41
N VAL A 76 9.51 -37.56 16.19
CA VAL A 76 9.84 -38.84 15.54
C VAL A 76 10.89 -39.61 16.34
N PHE A 77 11.95 -38.95 16.82
CA PHE A 77 12.97 -39.62 17.63
C PHE A 77 12.45 -40.03 19.01
N ALA A 78 11.64 -39.19 19.66
CA ALA A 78 11.03 -39.51 20.95
C ALA A 78 10.09 -40.72 20.86
N LEU A 79 9.24 -40.77 19.84
CA LEU A 79 8.39 -41.94 19.57
C LEU A 79 9.23 -43.13 19.12
N GLY A 80 10.28 -42.91 18.33
CA GLY A 80 11.23 -43.93 17.89
C GLY A 80 11.95 -44.66 19.02
N ALA A 81 12.00 -44.07 20.23
CA ALA A 81 12.55 -44.73 21.42
C ALA A 81 11.64 -45.84 21.96
N VAL A 82 10.35 -45.84 21.61
CA VAL A 82 9.35 -46.80 22.11
C VAL A 82 8.65 -47.61 21.00
N MET A 83 8.87 -47.27 19.72
CA MET A 83 8.33 -48.00 18.57
C MET A 83 9.26 -47.88 17.34
N PRO A 84 9.09 -48.72 16.29
CA PRO A 84 9.90 -48.59 15.07
C PRO A 84 9.77 -47.21 14.43
N LEU A 85 10.90 -46.64 13.98
CA LEU A 85 10.98 -45.26 13.49
C LEU A 85 10.02 -44.96 12.32
N GLY A 86 9.73 -45.97 11.48
CA GLY A 86 8.76 -45.83 10.40
C GLY A 86 7.34 -45.53 10.89
N TRP A 87 6.89 -46.20 11.96
CA TRP A 87 5.58 -45.93 12.56
C TRP A 87 5.54 -44.59 13.28
N ALA A 88 6.62 -44.21 13.97
CA ALA A 88 6.76 -42.89 14.55
C ALA A 88 6.63 -41.78 13.49
N ALA A 89 7.33 -41.92 12.36
CA ALA A 89 7.25 -40.98 11.24
C ALA A 89 5.85 -40.91 10.64
N LEU A 90 5.15 -42.04 10.47
CA LEU A 90 3.78 -42.07 9.97
C LEU A 90 2.80 -41.35 10.90
N ILE A 91 2.94 -41.50 12.22
CA ILE A 91 2.09 -40.80 13.20
C ILE A 91 2.29 -39.29 13.09
N VAL A 92 3.54 -38.82 13.09
CA VAL A 92 3.85 -37.38 12.97
C VAL A 92 3.39 -36.82 11.62
N ALA A 93 3.55 -37.58 10.54
CA ALA A 93 3.02 -37.23 9.22
C ALA A 93 1.49 -37.13 9.21
N ALA A 94 0.78 -38.04 9.88
CA ALA A 94 -0.68 -37.98 10.00
C ALA A 94 -1.14 -36.73 10.76
N VAL A 95 -0.45 -36.33 11.83
CA VAL A 95 -0.74 -35.09 12.57
C VAL A 95 -0.60 -33.87 11.66
N TRP A 96 0.49 -33.76 10.89
CA TRP A 96 0.66 -32.69 9.91
C TRP A 96 -0.35 -32.74 8.77
N GLY A 97 -0.73 -33.94 8.32
CA GLY A 97 -1.76 -34.13 7.31
C GLY A 97 -3.12 -33.60 7.76
N ILE A 98 -3.53 -33.88 9.00
CA ILE A 98 -4.77 -33.36 9.60
C ILE A 98 -4.69 -31.84 9.74
N ALA A 99 -3.59 -31.32 10.29
CA ALA A 99 -3.39 -29.87 10.44
C ALA A 99 -3.43 -29.16 9.08
N GLY A 100 -2.75 -29.71 8.07
CA GLY A 100 -2.74 -29.20 6.69
C GLY A 100 -4.12 -29.22 6.05
N PHE A 101 -4.88 -30.29 6.23
CA PHE A 101 -6.25 -30.38 5.73
C PHE A 101 -7.17 -29.33 6.37
N ALA A 102 -7.07 -29.14 7.70
CA ALA A 102 -7.84 -28.13 8.43
C ALA A 102 -7.48 -26.70 7.98
N LEU A 103 -6.19 -26.41 7.80
CA LEU A 103 -5.71 -25.12 7.30
C LEU A 103 -6.16 -24.87 5.86
N PHE A 104 -6.04 -25.86 4.98
CA PHE A 104 -6.47 -25.75 3.58
C PHE A 104 -7.97 -25.46 3.47
N THR A 105 -8.80 -26.20 4.18
CA THR A 105 -10.26 -26.02 4.15
C THR A 105 -10.69 -24.68 4.74
N SER A 106 -10.07 -24.26 5.84
CA SER A 106 -10.33 -22.96 6.47
C SER A 106 -9.88 -21.81 5.57
N GLY A 107 -8.66 -21.87 5.03
CA GLY A 107 -8.12 -20.86 4.12
C GLY A 107 -8.94 -20.74 2.84
N ARG A 108 -9.31 -21.87 2.23
CA ARG A 108 -10.17 -21.91 1.05
C ARG A 108 -11.54 -21.28 1.30
N THR A 109 -12.13 -21.54 2.46
CA THR A 109 -13.43 -20.95 2.85
C THR A 109 -13.32 -19.44 3.00
N ARG A 110 -12.28 -18.95 3.68
CA ARG A 110 -12.05 -17.51 3.85
C ARG A 110 -11.79 -16.81 2.53
N LEU A 111 -10.94 -17.39 1.66
CA LEU A 111 -10.68 -16.83 0.33
C LEU A 111 -11.94 -16.73 -0.53
N ARG A 112 -12.87 -17.68 -0.41
CA ARG A 112 -14.16 -17.63 -1.12
C ARG A 112 -15.08 -16.51 -0.63
N GLN A 113 -14.88 -16.00 0.59
CA GLN A 113 -15.67 -14.91 1.17
C GLN A 113 -15.07 -13.54 0.88
N VAL A 114 -13.84 -13.46 0.38
CA VAL A 114 -13.23 -12.19 -0.04
C VAL A 114 -13.80 -11.82 -1.40
N SER A 115 -14.66 -10.79 -1.45
CA SER A 115 -15.04 -10.14 -2.71
C SER A 115 -13.89 -9.23 -3.16
N PRO A 116 -13.20 -9.50 -4.29
CA PRO A 116 -12.10 -8.67 -4.76
C PRO A 116 -12.57 -7.34 -5.37
N LYS A 117 -13.88 -7.17 -5.59
CA LYS A 117 -14.44 -5.91 -6.05
C LYS A 117 -14.87 -5.10 -4.83
N PRO A 118 -14.36 -3.87 -4.65
CA PRO A 118 -14.93 -2.94 -3.69
C PRO A 118 -16.30 -2.51 -4.22
N GLU A 119 -17.34 -3.29 -3.89
CA GLU A 119 -18.70 -3.14 -4.42
C GLU A 119 -19.20 -1.71 -4.26
N ARG A 120 -18.96 -1.11 -3.09
CA ARG A 120 -19.32 0.28 -2.80
C ARG A 120 -18.58 1.30 -3.67
N THR A 121 -17.27 1.12 -3.88
CA THR A 121 -16.49 2.04 -4.73
C THR A 121 -16.92 1.94 -6.19
N VAL A 122 -17.22 0.72 -6.66
CA VAL A 122 -17.73 0.52 -8.03
C VAL A 122 -19.12 1.12 -8.20
N GLU A 123 -19.96 1.06 -7.17
CA GLU A 123 -21.31 1.63 -7.16
C GLU A 123 -21.28 3.17 -7.17
N THR A 124 -20.47 3.79 -6.31
CA THR A 124 -20.28 5.25 -6.31
C THR A 124 -19.71 5.76 -7.63
N LEU A 125 -18.71 5.08 -8.21
CA LEU A 125 -18.16 5.47 -9.52
C LEU A 125 -19.18 5.33 -10.67
N LYS A 126 -20.16 4.42 -10.54
CA LYS A 126 -21.26 4.30 -11.51
C LYS A 126 -22.26 5.43 -11.34
N GLU A 127 -22.64 5.78 -10.12
CA GLU A 127 -23.53 6.91 -9.81
C GLU A 127 -22.92 8.23 -10.31
N ASP A 128 -21.64 8.46 -10.05
CA ASP A 128 -20.90 9.64 -10.52
C ASP A 128 -20.88 9.72 -12.05
N ALA A 129 -20.67 8.57 -12.72
CA ALA A 129 -20.69 8.48 -14.18
C ALA A 129 -22.09 8.66 -14.78
N GLU A 130 -23.15 8.22 -14.10
CA GLU A 130 -24.54 8.45 -14.49
C GLU A 130 -24.93 9.91 -14.34
N TRP A 131 -24.56 10.55 -13.22
CA TRP A 131 -24.80 11.98 -12.99
C TRP A 131 -24.11 12.85 -14.05
N ALA A 132 -22.87 12.51 -14.42
CA ALA A 132 -22.14 13.19 -15.49
C ALA A 132 -22.76 13.02 -16.89
N ARG A 133 -23.51 11.93 -17.14
CA ARG A 133 -24.21 11.67 -18.41
C ARG A 133 -25.58 12.35 -18.50
N HIS A 134 -26.23 12.56 -17.36
CA HIS A 134 -27.53 13.22 -17.27
C HIS A 134 -27.51 14.38 -16.27
N PRO A 135 -26.76 15.47 -16.54
CA PRO A 135 -26.83 16.65 -15.71
C PRO A 135 -28.23 17.25 -15.85
N THR A 136 -29.09 16.99 -14.87
CA THR A 136 -30.39 17.68 -14.74
C THR A 136 -30.10 19.16 -14.56
N LYS A 137 -30.54 19.97 -15.52
CA LYS A 137 -30.53 21.44 -15.46
C LYS A 137 -31.44 21.97 -14.36
#